data_AF-A0A8S9GNL3-F1
#
_entry.id   AF-A0A8S9GNL3-F1
#
_cell.length_a   1.000
_cell.length_b   1.000
_cell.length_c   1.000
_cell.angle_alpha   90.00
_cell.angle_beta   90.00
_cell.angle_gamma   90.00
#
_symmetry.space_group_name_H-M   'P 1'
#
loop_
_entity.id
_entity.type
_entity.pdbx_description
1 polymer ?
#
loop_
_entity_poly.entity_id
_entity_poly.type
_entity_poly.pdbx_seq_one_letter_code
_entity_poly.pdbx_strand_id
1 'polypeptide(L)'
;MDLTMSSLTSQIETIQREIVEIQGYIARPEASVSIDRRTNISIDSHRRTSIDEATNRGRLVPEMKSDMSDTHNHGEEISTDTYTTLMRHQFNLESLGDRLQKIENTTATMKDIWCKGDEAIRHFTGTWFNKRRKEMETCFPSSSSFQYY
;
A
#
# COMPACT_ATOMS: atom_id res chain seq x y z
N MET A 1 9.70 -11.68 -13.72
CA MET A 1 9.35 -10.25 -13.63
C MET A 1 10.60 -9.54 -13.14
N ASP A 2 11.13 -8.59 -13.92
CA ASP A 2 12.26 -7.78 -13.48
C ASP A 2 11.75 -6.66 -12.57
N LEU A 3 12.14 -6.72 -11.30
CA LEU A 3 11.77 -5.74 -10.28
C LEU A 3 12.73 -4.54 -10.38
N THR A 4 12.31 -3.49 -11.07
CA THR A 4 13.01 -2.20 -11.05
C THR A 4 12.63 -1.40 -9.81
N MET A 5 13.50 -0.49 -9.37
CA MET A 5 13.20 0.46 -8.30
C MET A 5 11.91 1.25 -8.57
N SER A 6 11.71 1.71 -9.81
CA SER A 6 10.49 2.39 -10.22
C SER A 6 9.24 1.51 -10.08
N SER A 7 9.33 0.21 -10.37
CA SER A 7 8.23 -0.74 -10.17
C SER A 7 7.91 -0.95 -8.69
N LEU A 8 8.95 -1.02 -7.83
CA LEU A 8 8.77 -1.13 -6.38
C LEU A 8 8.15 0.14 -5.79
N THR A 9 8.62 1.33 -6.17
CA THR A 9 8.04 2.61 -5.73
C THR A 9 6.58 2.71 -6.16
N SER A 10 6.26 2.38 -7.41
CA SER A 10 4.87 2.41 -7.92
C SER A 10 3.94 1.44 -7.17
N GLN A 11 4.43 0.26 -6.80
CA GLN A 11 3.66 -0.69 -5.98
C GLN A 11 3.42 -0.16 -4.56
N ILE A 12 4.44 0.45 -3.93
CA ILE A 12 4.29 1.06 -2.61
C ILE A 12 3.24 2.18 -2.65
N GLU A 13 3.29 3.06 -3.65
CA GLU A 13 2.31 4.14 -3.83
C GLU A 13 0.88 3.61 -4.02
N THR A 14 0.73 2.50 -4.76
CA THR A 14 -0.56 1.84 -4.96
C THR A 14 -1.13 1.33 -3.64
N ILE A 15 -0.31 0.60 -2.86
CA ILE A 15 -0.73 0.05 -1.56
C ILE A 15 -1.05 1.17 -0.56
N GLN A 16 -0.25 2.25 -0.55
CA GLN A 16 -0.53 3.41 0.30
C GLN A 16 -1.89 4.05 -0.02
N ARG A 17 -2.24 4.17 -1.31
CA ARG A 17 -3.54 4.70 -1.73
C ARG A 17 -4.70 3.81 -1.22
N GLU A 18 -4.57 2.49 -1.36
CA GLU A 18 -5.58 1.54 -0.87
C GLU A 18 -5.75 1.63 0.65
N ILE A 19 -4.66 1.75 1.41
CA ILE A 19 -4.70 1.90 2.87
C ILE A 19 -5.43 3.20 3.26
N VAL A 20 -5.16 4.32 2.58
CA VAL A 20 -5.85 5.59 2.81
C VAL A 20 -7.35 5.47 2.48
N GLU A 21 -7.70 4.77 1.42
CA GLU A 21 -9.09 4.53 1.05
C GLU A 21 -9.82 3.70 2.12
N ILE A 22 -9.18 2.62 2.61
CA ILE A 22 -9.69 1.81 3.72
C ILE A 22 -9.89 2.69 4.97
N GLN A 23 -8.89 3.49 5.36
CA GLN A 23 -9.03 4.43 6.48
C GLN A 23 -10.21 5.40 6.30
N GLY A 24 -10.45 5.87 5.08
CA GLY A 24 -11.58 6.73 4.74
C GLY A 24 -12.94 6.05 4.96
N TYR A 25 -13.06 4.77 4.58
CA TYR A 25 -14.26 3.98 4.87
C TYR A 25 -14.47 3.77 6.37
N ILE A 26 -13.39 3.53 7.12
CA ILE A 26 -13.43 3.31 8.57
C ILE A 26 -13.78 4.59 9.34
N ALA A 27 -13.22 5.73 8.93
CA ALA A 27 -13.41 7.02 9.60
C ALA A 27 -14.77 7.67 9.28
N ARG A 28 -15.52 7.14 8.30
CA ARG A 28 -16.85 7.62 7.95
C ARG A 28 -17.84 7.21 9.04
N PRO A 29 -18.44 8.17 9.78
CA PRO A 29 -19.57 7.84 10.64
C PRO A 29 -20.67 7.29 9.73
N GLU A 30 -21.20 6.11 10.04
CA GLU A 30 -22.36 5.55 9.35
C GLU A 30 -23.56 6.49 9.47
N ALA A 31 -23.69 7.45 8.54
CA ALA A 31 -24.93 8.19 8.34
C ALA A 31 -25.81 7.43 7.33
N SER A 32 -26.17 6.19 7.66
CA SER A 32 -27.23 5.38 7.05
C SER A 32 -27.21 4.00 7.72
N VAL A 33 -27.78 3.80 8.90
CA VAL A 33 -29.21 3.82 9.12
C VAL A 33 -29.49 4.55 10.42
N SER A 34 -29.90 5.82 10.34
CA SER A 34 -30.86 6.31 11.33
C SER A 34 -32.10 5.46 11.13
N ILE A 35 -32.20 4.30 11.80
CA ILE A 35 -33.52 3.70 11.99
C ILE A 35 -34.21 4.78 12.77
N ASP A 36 -35.11 5.45 12.06
CA ASP A 36 -36.08 6.40 12.54
C ASP A 36 -36.76 5.76 13.75
N ARG A 37 -36.15 5.91 14.93
CA ARG A 37 -36.64 5.38 16.20
C ARG A 37 -37.78 6.27 16.70
N ARG A 38 -38.57 6.79 15.77
CA ARG A 38 -39.73 7.65 15.96
C ARG A 38 -40.83 7.19 15.02
N THR A 39 -41.46 6.06 15.35
CA THR A 39 -42.91 5.86 15.45
C THR A 39 -43.22 4.38 15.24
N ASN A 40 -43.73 3.68 16.27
CA ASN A 40 -45.18 3.51 16.39
C ASN A 40 -45.56 2.81 17.72
N ILE A 41 -46.60 3.37 18.34
CA ILE A 41 -47.50 2.76 19.32
C ILE A 41 -46.92 2.50 20.72
N SER A 42 -46.82 3.60 21.47
CA SER A 42 -47.19 3.61 22.90
C SER A 42 -48.49 2.82 23.06
N ILE A 43 -48.44 1.68 23.76
CA ILE A 43 -49.63 0.94 24.20
C ILE A 43 -50.32 1.79 25.28
N ASP A 44 -51.08 2.78 24.82
CA ASP A 44 -52.29 3.22 25.50
C ASP A 44 -53.37 2.20 25.16
N SER A 45 -53.56 1.23 26.04
CA SER A 45 -54.77 0.42 26.04
C SER A 45 -55.37 0.45 27.43
N HIS A 46 -55.99 1.59 27.74
CA HIS A 46 -57.16 1.62 28.60
C HIS A 46 -58.11 0.46 28.28
N ARG A 47 -58.15 -0.54 29.17
CA ARG A 47 -59.42 -1.07 29.70
C ARG A 47 -59.18 -1.96 30.92
N ARG A 48 -59.27 -1.32 32.08
CA ARG A 48 -59.73 -1.97 33.31
C ARG A 48 -61.21 -2.31 33.14
N THR A 49 -61.56 -3.59 33.23
CA THR A 49 -62.88 -4.12 33.62
C THR A 49 -62.62 -5.51 34.21
N SER A 50 -62.38 -5.64 35.52
CA SER A 50 -63.37 -6.11 36.51
C SER A 50 -64.42 -7.07 35.95
N ILE A 51 -64.37 -8.36 36.32
CA ILE A 51 -65.42 -9.09 37.05
C ILE A 51 -64.99 -10.56 37.22
N ASP A 52 -65.40 -11.08 38.37
CA ASP A 52 -65.19 -12.40 38.99
C ASP A 52 -65.77 -13.58 38.18
N GLU A 53 -65.40 -14.78 38.62
CA GLU A 53 -66.22 -16.01 38.65
C GLU A 53 -65.79 -17.22 37.78
N ALA A 54 -65.44 -18.29 38.52
CA ALA A 54 -65.62 -19.73 38.27
C ALA A 54 -64.69 -20.53 37.32
N THR A 55 -64.02 -21.52 37.95
CA THR A 55 -64.14 -22.97 37.65
C THR A 55 -63.85 -23.34 36.19
N ASN A 56 -62.76 -24.00 35.79
CA ASN A 56 -62.39 -25.38 36.14
C ASN A 56 -61.22 -25.90 35.27
N ARG A 57 -60.57 -26.94 35.80
CA ARG A 57 -59.98 -28.12 35.11
C ARG A 57 -58.72 -27.94 34.26
N GLY A 58 -57.67 -28.56 34.78
CA GLY A 58 -56.38 -28.69 34.12
C GLY A 58 -56.40 -29.50 32.84
N ARG A 59 -55.46 -29.13 31.98
CA ARG A 59 -54.91 -29.96 30.92
C ARG A 59 -53.49 -29.50 30.70
N LEU A 60 -52.55 -30.20 31.32
CA LEU A 60 -51.13 -30.08 31.00
C LEU A 60 -50.87 -30.75 29.65
N VAL A 61 -49.98 -30.10 28.88
CA VAL A 61 -49.20 -30.62 27.74
C VAL A 61 -49.88 -30.49 26.35
N PRO A 62 -49.15 -30.24 25.23
CA PRO A 62 -47.69 -30.03 25.03
C PRO A 62 -47.33 -28.78 24.21
N GLU A 63 -46.23 -28.07 24.49
CA GLU A 63 -45.49 -27.41 23.38
C GLU A 63 -43.97 -27.46 23.55
N MET A 64 -43.40 -28.20 22.61
CA MET A 64 -42.06 -28.17 22.04
C MET A 64 -41.31 -26.86 22.32
N LYS A 65 -40.25 -26.92 23.13
CA LYS A 65 -39.21 -25.88 23.10
C LYS A 65 -38.44 -26.05 21.80
N SER A 66 -38.86 -25.36 20.74
CA SER A 66 -38.03 -25.23 19.53
C SER A 66 -36.85 -24.34 19.88
N ASP A 67 -35.68 -24.94 19.82
CA ASP A 67 -34.39 -24.30 19.63
C ASP A 67 -34.49 -23.19 18.57
N MET A 68 -34.25 -21.96 18.99
CA MET A 68 -33.85 -20.86 18.11
C MET A 68 -32.67 -20.18 18.79
N SER A 69 -31.56 -20.91 18.83
CA SER A 69 -30.27 -20.29 18.62
C SER A 69 -30.26 -19.55 17.26
N ASP A 70 -29.41 -18.52 17.19
CA ASP A 70 -29.20 -17.60 16.06
C ASP A 70 -30.15 -16.38 16.05
N THR A 71 -29.66 -15.17 16.30
CA THR A 71 -28.78 -14.48 15.37
C THR A 71 -27.48 -14.00 15.99
N HIS A 72 -26.39 -14.57 15.51
CA HIS A 72 -25.08 -13.96 15.36
C HIS A 72 -25.23 -12.47 14.95
N ASN A 73 -24.94 -11.54 15.86
CA ASN A 73 -24.78 -10.13 15.52
C ASN A 73 -23.47 -9.99 14.72
N HIS A 74 -23.55 -10.22 13.42
CA HIS A 74 -22.49 -9.95 12.47
C HIS A 74 -22.52 -8.46 12.09
N GLY A 75 -22.15 -7.62 13.05
CA GLY A 75 -21.59 -6.30 12.75
C GLY A 75 -20.11 -6.43 13.02
N GLU A 76 -19.29 -6.55 11.98
CA GLU A 76 -17.83 -6.52 12.11
C GLU A 76 -17.42 -5.11 12.58
N GLU A 77 -17.52 -4.86 13.88
CA GLU A 77 -16.74 -3.82 14.52
C GLU A 77 -15.27 -4.16 14.28
N ILE A 78 -14.60 -3.27 13.56
CA ILE A 78 -13.18 -3.41 13.25
C ILE A 78 -12.44 -3.48 14.57
N SER A 79 -11.85 -4.65 14.85
CA SER A 79 -11.12 -4.86 16.10
C SER A 79 -10.01 -3.82 16.23
N THR A 80 -9.79 -3.34 17.45
CA THR A 80 -8.64 -2.48 17.80
C THR A 80 -7.33 -3.06 17.26
N ASP A 81 -7.21 -4.39 17.25
CA ASP A 81 -6.06 -5.11 16.69
C ASP A 81 -5.88 -4.85 15.18
N THR A 82 -6.97 -4.90 14.40
CA THR A 82 -6.97 -4.61 12.96
C THR A 82 -6.53 -3.18 12.66
N TYR A 83 -7.02 -2.19 13.41
CA TYR A 83 -6.63 -0.80 13.23
C TYR A 83 -5.15 -0.57 13.56
N THR A 84 -4.65 -1.14 14.66
CA THR A 84 -3.23 -1.03 15.02
C THR A 84 -2.31 -1.69 13.99
N THR A 85 -2.76 -2.80 13.39
CA THR A 85 -2.04 -3.50 12.32
C THR A 85 -1.94 -2.63 11.08
N LEU A 86 -3.05 -2.00 10.67
CA LEU A 86 -3.09 -1.09 9.52
C LEU A 86 -2.14 0.10 9.70
N MET A 87 -2.11 0.72 10.89
CA MET A 87 -1.19 1.82 11.20
C MET A 87 0.28 1.40 11.14
N ARG A 88 0.62 0.19 11.60
CA ARG A 88 1.97 -0.36 11.47
C ARG A 88 2.36 -0.57 10.00
N HIS A 89 1.45 -1.07 9.18
CA HIS A 89 1.72 -1.26 7.75
C HIS A 89 1.97 0.06 7.03
N GLN A 90 1.17 1.10 7.32
CA GLN A 90 1.40 2.43 6.76
C GLN A 90 2.79 2.96 7.11
N PHE A 91 3.18 2.90 8.39
CA PHE A 91 4.51 3.34 8.85
C PHE A 91 5.65 2.54 8.20
N ASN A 92 5.48 1.21 8.09
CA ASN A 92 6.48 0.35 7.47
C ASN A 92 6.67 0.67 5.97
N LEU A 93 5.59 1.00 5.26
CA LEU A 93 5.65 1.37 3.84
C LEU A 93 6.33 2.73 3.62
N GLU A 94 6.04 3.72 4.46
CA GLU A 94 6.72 5.01 4.42
C GLU A 94 8.23 4.85 4.66
N SER A 95 8.59 4.10 5.71
CA SER A 95 10.00 3.77 5.99
C SER A 95 10.67 3.00 4.84
N LEU A 96 9.94 2.11 4.16
CA LEU A 96 10.46 1.38 3.00
C LEU A 96 10.71 2.33 1.82
N GLY A 97 9.82 3.29 1.56
CA GLY A 97 10.00 4.33 0.56
C GLY A 97 11.29 5.13 0.77
N ASP A 98 11.51 5.62 1.99
CA ASP A 98 12.72 6.37 2.36
C ASP A 98 13.99 5.55 2.14
N ARG A 99 13.95 4.26 2.51
CA ARG A 99 15.08 3.33 2.33
C ARG A 99 15.37 3.10 0.84
N LEU A 100 14.35 2.92 0.02
CA LEU A 100 14.52 2.79 -1.43
C LEU A 100 15.13 4.06 -2.01
N GLN A 101 14.63 5.24 -1.66
CA GLN A 101 15.19 6.50 -2.16
C GLN A 101 16.67 6.65 -1.80
N LYS A 102 17.06 6.27 -0.58
CA LYS A 102 18.47 6.29 -0.14
C LYS A 102 19.34 5.33 -0.95
N ILE A 103 18.84 4.13 -1.27
CA ILE A 103 19.53 3.18 -2.14
C ILE A 103 19.69 3.79 -3.53
N GLU A 104 18.64 4.40 -4.09
CA GLU A 104 18.69 5.05 -5.41
C GLU A 104 19.81 6.07 -5.50
N ASN A 105 19.85 6.98 -4.53
CA ASN A 105 20.82 8.07 -4.48
C ASN A 105 22.24 7.53 -4.35
N THR A 106 22.43 6.49 -3.53
CA THR A 106 23.73 5.84 -3.37
C THR A 106 24.16 5.16 -4.67
N THR A 107 23.25 4.43 -5.33
CA THR A 107 23.51 3.78 -6.62
C THR A 107 23.82 4.80 -7.71
N ALA A 108 23.10 5.92 -7.78
CA ALA A 108 23.36 7.00 -8.73
C ALA A 108 24.75 7.63 -8.51
N THR A 109 25.12 7.87 -7.24
CA THR A 109 26.44 8.40 -6.88
C THR A 109 27.56 7.44 -7.26
N MET A 110 27.41 6.14 -6.95
CA MET A 110 28.40 5.13 -7.31
C MET A 110 28.57 5.02 -8.83
N LYS A 111 27.46 5.07 -9.59
CA LYS A 111 27.49 5.05 -11.05
C LYS A 111 28.24 6.26 -11.61
N ASP A 112 27.99 7.46 -11.08
CA ASP A 112 28.70 8.69 -11.47
C ASP A 112 30.21 8.59 -11.22
N ILE A 113 30.62 8.11 -10.04
CA ILE A 113 32.03 7.89 -9.70
C ILE A 113 32.69 6.92 -10.68
N TRP A 114 32.03 5.80 -10.96
CA TRP A 114 32.54 4.80 -11.91
C TRP A 114 32.69 5.38 -13.32
N CYS A 115 31.68 6.09 -13.82
CA CYS A 115 31.72 6.72 -15.13
C CYS A 115 32.83 7.77 -15.23
N LYS A 116 33.05 8.57 -14.18
CA LYS A 116 34.15 9.55 -14.13
C LYS A 116 35.51 8.86 -14.15
N GLY A 117 35.67 7.75 -13.44
CA GLY A 117 36.89 6.95 -13.46
C GLY A 117 37.18 6.39 -14.85
N ASP A 118 36.19 5.79 -15.49
CA ASP A 118 36.29 5.26 -16.86
C ASP A 118 36.66 6.36 -17.86
N GLU A 119 36.01 7.52 -17.77
CA GLU A 119 36.30 8.68 -18.60
C GLU A 119 37.74 9.19 -18.42
N ALA A 120 38.21 9.26 -17.17
CA ALA A 120 39.58 9.68 -16.87
C ALA A 120 40.61 8.72 -17.47
N ILE A 121 40.37 7.40 -17.38
CA ILE A 121 41.25 6.38 -17.97
C ILE A 121 41.23 6.46 -19.49
N ARG A 122 40.06 6.65 -20.09
CA ARG A 122 39.89 6.82 -21.54
C ARG A 122 40.63 8.06 -22.04
N HIS A 123 40.50 9.18 -21.35
CA HIS A 123 41.19 10.43 -21.66
C HIS A 123 42.71 10.29 -21.53
N PHE A 124 43.18 9.67 -20.44
CA PHE A 124 44.60 9.40 -20.23
C PHE A 124 45.18 8.52 -21.34
N THR A 125 44.53 7.40 -21.64
CA THR A 125 44.96 6.45 -22.67
C THR A 125 44.97 7.09 -24.06
N GLY A 126 43.93 7.84 -24.40
CA GLY A 126 43.85 8.57 -25.66
C GLY A 126 44.94 9.63 -25.81
N THR A 127 45.22 10.38 -24.74
CA THR A 127 46.29 11.40 -24.73
C THR A 127 47.67 10.76 -24.89
N TRP A 128 47.95 9.71 -24.11
CA TRP A 128 49.22 8.99 -24.15
C TRP A 128 49.48 8.36 -25.53
N PHE A 129 48.47 7.68 -26.09
CA PHE A 129 48.57 7.08 -27.42
C PHE A 129 48.82 8.13 -28.51
N ASN A 130 48.09 9.25 -28.47
CA ASN A 130 48.30 10.34 -29.42
C ASN A 130 49.69 10.97 -29.31
N LYS A 131 50.22 11.12 -28.09
CA LYS A 131 51.58 11.61 -27.88
C LYS A 131 52.60 10.65 -28.50
N ARG A 132 52.50 9.36 -28.19
CA ARG A 132 53.37 8.31 -28.76
C ARG A 132 53.30 8.27 -30.30
N ARG A 133 52.11 8.38 -30.87
CA ARG A 133 51.92 8.45 -32.33
C ARG A 133 52.64 9.66 -32.92
N LYS A 134 52.47 10.85 -32.34
CA LYS A 134 53.16 12.07 -32.80
C LYS A 134 54.68 11.94 -32.71
N GLU A 135 55.21 11.39 -31.61
CA GLU A 135 56.65 11.12 -31.47
C GLU A 135 57.15 10.18 -32.59
N MET A 136 56.38 9.13 -32.90
CA MET A 136 56.72 8.20 -33.98
C MET A 136 56.67 8.86 -35.36
N GLU A 137 55.67 9.70 -35.65
CA GLU A 137 55.56 10.48 -36.88
C GLU A 137 56.71 11.49 -37.05
N THR A 138 57.22 12.07 -35.97
CA THR A 138 58.39 12.96 -36.03
C THR A 138 59.70 12.23 -36.30
N CYS A 139 59.85 11.00 -35.81
CA CYS A 139 61.05 10.18 -36.07
C CYS A 139 61.05 9.55 -37.47
N PHE A 140 59.86 9.35 -38.05
CA PHE A 140 59.67 8.77 -39.38
C PHE A 140 58.73 9.66 -40.21
N PRO A 141 59.20 10.81 -40.70
CA PRO A 141 58.37 11.67 -41.53
C PRO A 141 57.96 10.91 -42.78
N SER A 142 56.67 10.95 -43.10
CA SER A 142 56.12 10.37 -44.32
C SER A 142 56.87 10.96 -45.53
N SER A 143 57.73 10.17 -46.18
CA SER A 143 58.40 10.63 -47.40
C SER A 143 57.33 10.78 -48.49
N SER A 144 57.06 12.00 -48.92
CA SER A 144 56.13 12.31 -50.02
C SER A 144 56.69 11.93 -51.41
N SER A 145 57.63 10.98 -51.49
CA SER A 145 58.45 10.69 -52.67
C SER A 145 57.76 9.85 -53.77
N PHE A 146 56.43 9.82 -53.83
CA PHE A 146 55.69 9.14 -54.92
C PHE A 146 54.69 10.07 -55.62
N GLN A 147 55.19 11.12 -56.29
CA GLN A 147 54.38 11.94 -57.21
C GLN A 147 55.06 12.29 -58.55
N TYR A 148 56.06 11.52 -58.99
CA TYR A 148 56.59 11.68 -60.34
C TYR A 148 56.63 10.34 -61.07
N TYR A 149 55.57 10.05 -61.83
CA TYR A 149 55.61 9.32 -63.12
C TYR A 149 54.47 9.83 -64.00
#